data_AF-A0A2J6XA36-F1
#
_entry.id   AF-A0A2J6XA36-F1
#
_cell.length_a   1.000
_cell.length_b   1.000
_cell.length_c   1.000
_cell.angle_alpha   90.00
_cell.angle_beta   90.00
_cell.angle_gamma   90.00
#
_symmetry.space_group_name_H-M   'P 1'
#
loop_
_entity.id
_entity.type
_entity.pdbx_description
1 polymer ?
#
loop_
_entity_poly.entity_id
_entity_poly.type
_entity_poly.pdbx_seq_one_letter_code
_entity_poly.pdbx_strand_id
1 'polypeptide(L)'
;MNYLFLSQAFYPTISLLGNDEKILYSVIQYPNDESPNNLLYITKTMFDILKFEKRDLTHILVVNGPGSFTGTRIGVVDAKILSFALNIPLIPVNSLELISRHVGNSKIKAVLSAGRNEFFVAEFENGARSSPDEIKTISELQNLESDLIVSFEDLSYANLKNFKKIFVDPEVIHSLALLKISRGEQIGDPLSLKPIYLRAEDKLFKKMR
;
A
#
# COMPACT_ATOMS: atom_id res chain seq x y z
N MET A 1 -14.42 -9.27 14.12
CA MET A 1 -13.58 -8.05 14.18
C MET A 1 -13.72 -7.33 12.85
N ASN A 2 -13.76 -6.00 12.80
CA ASN A 2 -13.95 -5.27 11.55
C ASN A 2 -12.70 -4.44 11.21
N TYR A 3 -12.24 -4.54 9.97
CA TYR A 3 -10.93 -4.02 9.55
C TYR A 3 -11.11 -3.05 8.39
N LEU A 4 -10.68 -1.80 8.58
CA LEU A 4 -10.67 -0.80 7.51
C LEU A 4 -9.27 -0.69 6.91
N PHE A 5 -9.14 -0.94 5.62
CA PHE A 5 -7.93 -0.70 4.85
C PHE A 5 -8.00 0.63 4.10
N LEU A 6 -6.92 1.40 4.19
CA LEU A 6 -6.72 2.67 3.49
C LEU A 6 -5.36 2.66 2.77
N SER A 7 -5.35 2.97 1.48
CA SER A 7 -4.10 3.23 0.74
C SER A 7 -4.27 4.42 -0.19
N GLN A 8 -3.25 5.27 -0.20
CA GLN A 8 -3.02 6.31 -1.22
C GLN A 8 -1.60 6.22 -1.79
N ALA A 9 -0.85 5.17 -1.46
CA ALA A 9 0.55 5.04 -1.86
C ALA A 9 0.70 4.66 -3.34
N PHE A 10 -0.27 3.95 -3.90
CA PHE A 10 -0.41 3.63 -5.32
C PHE A 10 -1.77 4.16 -5.78
N TYR A 11 -2.69 3.30 -6.19
CA TYR A 11 -4.09 3.60 -6.40
C TYR A 11 -4.83 3.86 -5.08
N PRO A 12 -5.62 4.94 -4.99
CA PRO A 12 -6.55 5.16 -3.88
C PRO A 12 -7.41 3.93 -3.66
N THR A 13 -7.32 3.35 -2.47
CA THR A 13 -8.00 2.09 -2.14
C THR A 13 -8.62 2.17 -0.77
N ILE A 14 -9.89 1.78 -0.68
CA ILE A 14 -10.63 1.56 0.56
C ILE A 14 -11.18 0.15 0.53
N SER A 15 -11.06 -0.57 1.63
CA SER A 15 -11.71 -1.87 1.79
C SER A 15 -12.11 -2.12 3.25
N LEU A 16 -13.29 -2.66 3.48
CA LEU A 16 -13.81 -3.01 4.79
C LEU A 16 -14.02 -4.52 4.88
N LEU A 17 -13.32 -5.18 5.80
CA LEU A 17 -13.57 -6.57 6.18
C LEU A 17 -14.49 -6.62 7.39
N GLY A 18 -15.53 -7.45 7.30
CA GLY A 18 -16.46 -7.75 8.37
C GLY A 18 -15.95 -8.81 9.33
N ASN A 19 -16.73 -9.02 10.39
CA ASN A 19 -16.44 -9.98 11.45
C ASN A 19 -16.50 -11.46 11.04
N ASP A 20 -17.12 -11.77 9.91
CA ASP A 20 -17.22 -13.10 9.30
C ASP A 20 -16.16 -13.33 8.21
N GLU A 21 -15.09 -12.52 8.21
CA GLU A 21 -14.01 -12.52 7.22
C GLU A 21 -14.50 -12.26 5.79
N LYS A 22 -15.68 -11.66 5.63
CA LYS A 22 -16.17 -11.21 4.32
C LYS A 22 -15.84 -9.76 4.07
N ILE A 23 -15.49 -9.45 2.84
CA ILE A 23 -15.34 -8.08 2.38
C ILE A 23 -16.75 -7.48 2.25
N LEU A 24 -17.04 -6.48 3.09
CA LEU A 24 -18.32 -5.77 3.10
C LEU A 24 -18.35 -4.65 2.06
N TYR A 25 -17.19 -4.08 1.74
CA TYR A 25 -17.06 -3.01 0.76
C TYR A 25 -15.63 -2.92 0.27
N SER A 26 -15.44 -2.63 -1.03
CA SER A 26 -14.15 -2.23 -1.54
C SER A 26 -14.28 -1.31 -2.76
N VAL A 27 -13.42 -0.30 -2.80
CA VAL A 27 -13.24 0.61 -3.94
C VAL A 27 -11.75 0.77 -4.18
N ILE A 28 -11.33 0.61 -5.42
CA ILE A 28 -9.97 0.86 -5.91
C ILE A 28 -10.10 1.81 -7.11
N GLN A 29 -9.52 3.00 -7.00
CA GLN A 29 -9.55 4.01 -8.07
C GLN A 29 -8.32 3.86 -8.96
N TYR A 30 -8.52 3.27 -10.14
CA TYR A 30 -7.47 3.11 -11.14
C TYR A 30 -7.26 4.40 -11.97
N PRO A 31 -6.16 4.52 -12.74
CA PRO A 31 -5.95 5.68 -13.59
C PRO A 31 -7.13 5.91 -14.54
N ASN A 32 -7.44 7.18 -14.78
CA ASN A 32 -8.61 7.66 -15.55
C ASN A 32 -9.97 7.50 -14.85
N ASP A 33 -10.00 7.14 -13.57
CA ASP A 33 -11.20 7.32 -12.75
C ASP A 33 -11.41 8.82 -12.47
N GLU A 34 -12.52 9.38 -12.99
CA GLU A 34 -12.90 10.79 -12.79
C GLU A 34 -13.53 11.04 -11.41
N SER A 35 -13.76 9.99 -10.63
CA SER A 35 -14.31 10.10 -9.28
C SER A 35 -13.40 10.96 -8.39
N PRO A 36 -13.97 11.82 -7.52
CA PRO A 36 -13.17 12.60 -6.59
C PRO A 36 -12.25 11.71 -5.75
N ASN A 37 -10.94 11.97 -5.82
CA ASN A 37 -9.94 11.27 -5.01
C ASN A 37 -9.92 11.86 -3.59
N ASN A 38 -10.93 11.51 -2.80
CA ASN A 38 -11.04 11.92 -1.40
C ASN A 38 -11.43 10.69 -0.56
N LEU A 39 -10.41 9.99 -0.04
CA LEU A 39 -10.65 8.77 0.75
C LEU A 39 -11.52 9.03 1.97
N LEU A 40 -11.43 10.18 2.62
CA LEU A 40 -12.25 10.47 3.79
C LEU A 40 -13.73 10.59 3.41
N TYR A 41 -14.02 11.23 2.28
CA TYR A 41 -15.37 11.30 1.73
C TYR A 41 -15.90 9.91 1.34
N ILE A 42 -15.09 9.10 0.66
CA ILE A 42 -15.47 7.73 0.27
C ILE A 42 -15.68 6.87 1.52
N THR A 43 -14.82 7.00 2.54
CA THR A 43 -14.94 6.28 3.82
C THR A 43 -16.23 6.67 4.55
N LYS A 44 -16.55 7.97 4.61
CA LYS A 44 -17.82 8.45 5.17
C LYS A 44 -19.01 7.88 4.39
N THR A 45 -18.97 7.96 3.05
CA THR A 45 -20.03 7.46 2.17
C THR A 45 -20.25 5.96 2.34
N MET A 46 -19.17 5.19 2.46
CA MET A 46 -19.20 3.76 2.75
C MET A 46 -19.92 3.49 4.09
N PHE A 47 -19.55 4.19 5.17
CA PHE A 47 -20.24 4.03 6.46
C PHE A 47 -21.73 4.35 6.36
N ASP A 48 -22.08 5.44 5.66
CA ASP A 48 -23.47 5.85 5.48
C ASP A 48 -24.28 4.78 4.69
N ILE A 49 -23.72 4.24 3.59
CA ILE A 49 -24.36 3.21 2.75
C ILE A 49 -24.55 1.90 3.52
N LEU A 50 -23.52 1.47 4.25
CA LEU A 50 -23.55 0.22 5.00
C LEU A 50 -24.31 0.34 6.33
N LYS A 51 -24.70 1.55 6.74
CA LYS A 51 -25.20 1.86 8.09
C LYS A 51 -24.25 1.33 9.16
N PHE A 52 -22.95 1.47 8.90
CA PHE A 52 -21.88 0.92 9.73
C PHE A 52 -21.39 1.99 10.70
N GLU A 53 -21.40 1.69 12.00
CA GLU A 53 -20.94 2.63 13.01
C GLU A 53 -19.41 2.64 13.05
N LYS A 54 -18.79 3.82 13.09
CA LYS A 54 -17.31 3.93 13.15
C LYS A 54 -16.71 3.18 14.34
N ARG A 55 -17.48 3.08 15.43
CA ARG A 55 -17.11 2.37 16.66
C ARG A 55 -17.05 0.86 16.51
N ASP A 56 -17.62 0.32 15.45
CA ASP A 56 -17.56 -1.11 15.14
C ASP A 56 -16.21 -1.51 14.52
N LEU A 57 -15.40 -0.53 14.08
CA LEU A 57 -14.02 -0.79 13.65
C LEU A 57 -13.18 -1.27 14.83
N THR A 58 -12.38 -2.31 14.60
CA THR A 58 -11.44 -2.82 15.60
C THR A 58 -9.99 -2.53 15.23
N HIS A 59 -9.68 -2.38 13.94
CA HIS A 59 -8.33 -2.06 13.46
C HIS A 59 -8.40 -1.22 12.18
N ILE A 60 -7.34 -0.45 11.94
CA ILE A 60 -7.12 0.24 10.67
C ILE A 60 -5.81 -0.24 10.07
N LEU A 61 -5.88 -0.70 8.84
CA LEU A 61 -4.73 -1.00 8.02
C LEU A 61 -4.40 0.21 7.15
N VAL A 62 -3.12 0.50 7.04
CA VAL A 62 -2.67 1.59 6.18
C VAL A 62 -1.38 1.24 5.48
N VAL A 63 -1.33 1.51 4.18
CA VAL A 63 -0.09 1.43 3.44
C VAL A 63 0.81 2.60 3.83
N ASN A 64 1.94 2.33 4.47
CA ASN A 64 2.89 3.35 4.90
C ASN A 64 4.10 3.48 3.97
N GLY A 65 4.07 2.83 2.80
CA GLY A 65 5.04 3.03 1.72
C GLY A 65 5.88 1.78 1.41
N PRO A 66 6.83 1.88 0.47
CA PRO A 66 7.10 3.05 -0.37
C PRO A 66 6.02 3.29 -1.43
N GLY A 67 5.93 4.50 -1.99
CA GLY A 67 4.92 4.87 -2.97
C GLY A 67 4.88 6.39 -3.23
N SER A 68 3.74 6.89 -3.72
CA SER A 68 3.48 8.32 -3.90
C SER A 68 3.82 9.09 -2.62
N PHE A 69 4.69 10.09 -2.72
CA PHE A 69 5.13 10.88 -1.56
C PHE A 69 3.95 11.57 -0.87
N THR A 70 3.14 12.30 -1.66
CA THR A 70 1.94 12.99 -1.18
C THR A 70 0.91 11.98 -0.71
N GLY A 71 0.62 10.95 -1.50
CA GLY A 71 -0.41 9.97 -1.19
C GLY A 71 -0.11 9.16 0.07
N THR A 72 1.11 8.64 0.23
CA THR A 72 1.53 7.91 1.44
C THR A 72 1.41 8.79 2.69
N ARG A 73 1.83 10.06 2.61
CA ARG A 73 1.71 11.00 3.73
C ARG A 73 0.25 11.25 4.11
N ILE A 74 -0.63 11.52 3.14
CA ILE A 74 -2.05 11.76 3.39
C ILE A 74 -2.69 10.50 3.99
N GLY A 75 -2.50 9.33 3.37
CA GLY A 75 -3.07 8.08 3.85
C GLY A 75 -2.62 7.72 5.28
N VAL A 76 -1.33 7.89 5.60
CA VAL A 76 -0.83 7.69 6.96
C VAL A 76 -1.45 8.68 7.95
N VAL A 77 -1.58 9.96 7.60
CA VAL A 77 -2.24 10.95 8.48
C VAL A 77 -3.70 10.61 8.72
N ASP A 78 -4.45 10.26 7.66
CA ASP A 78 -5.86 9.88 7.75
C ASP A 78 -6.05 8.67 8.69
N ALA A 79 -5.25 7.63 8.50
CA ALA A 79 -5.27 6.44 9.34
C ALA A 79 -4.94 6.75 10.81
N LYS A 80 -3.90 7.57 11.05
CA LYS A 80 -3.50 7.99 12.40
C LYS A 80 -4.60 8.73 13.12
N ILE A 81 -5.23 9.70 12.46
CA ILE A 81 -6.31 10.49 13.05
C ILE A 81 -7.50 9.59 13.39
N LEU A 82 -7.90 8.71 12.46
CA LEU A 82 -9.03 7.82 12.69
C LEU A 82 -8.76 6.81 13.80
N SER A 83 -7.56 6.21 13.82
CA SER A 83 -7.10 5.29 14.86
C SER A 83 -7.03 5.97 16.23
N PHE A 84 -6.48 7.18 16.31
CA PHE A 84 -6.44 7.97 17.53
C PHE A 84 -7.84 8.33 18.04
N ALA A 85 -8.73 8.78 17.16
CA ALA A 85 -10.10 9.17 17.52
C ALA A 85 -10.95 7.98 18.01
N LEU A 86 -10.72 6.79 17.47
CA LEU A 86 -11.43 5.56 17.84
C LEU A 86 -10.71 4.74 18.93
N ASN A 87 -9.48 5.12 19.29
CA ASN A 87 -8.61 4.38 20.20
C ASN A 87 -8.43 2.89 19.79
N ILE A 88 -8.13 2.66 18.51
CA ILE A 88 -7.92 1.32 17.93
C ILE A 88 -6.54 1.22 17.27
N PRO A 89 -5.90 0.04 17.26
CA PRO A 89 -4.54 -0.12 16.71
C PRO A 89 -4.46 0.07 15.19
N LEU A 90 -3.24 0.43 14.74
CA LEU A 90 -2.86 0.49 13.33
C LEU A 90 -2.07 -0.75 12.90
N ILE A 91 -2.28 -1.18 11.66
CA ILE A 91 -1.48 -2.23 11.02
C ILE A 91 -0.77 -1.60 9.80
N PRO A 92 0.54 -1.34 9.88
CA PRO A 92 1.28 -0.81 8.75
C PRO A 92 1.49 -1.89 7.67
N VAL A 93 1.27 -1.51 6.42
CA VAL A 93 1.46 -2.36 5.26
C VAL A 93 2.52 -1.75 4.35
N ASN A 94 3.57 -2.53 4.06
CA ASN A 94 4.56 -2.12 3.07
C ASN A 94 4.02 -2.40 1.66
N SER A 95 4.10 -1.42 0.75
CA SER A 95 3.52 -1.55 -0.60
C SER A 95 4.15 -2.68 -1.42
N LEU A 96 5.46 -2.87 -1.30
CA LEU A 96 6.19 -3.90 -2.07
C LEU A 96 5.93 -5.29 -1.49
N GLU A 97 5.76 -5.41 -0.16
CA GLU A 97 5.24 -6.64 0.46
C GLU A 97 3.84 -6.94 -0.05
N LEU A 98 2.96 -5.94 -0.11
CA LEU A 98 1.59 -6.14 -0.60
C LEU A 98 1.59 -6.66 -2.04
N ILE A 99 2.38 -6.07 -2.94
CA ILE A 99 2.55 -6.54 -4.33
C ILE A 99 2.99 -8.01 -4.37
N SER A 100 3.98 -8.39 -3.55
CA SER A 100 4.51 -9.75 -3.59
C SER A 100 3.50 -10.80 -3.15
N ARG A 101 2.54 -10.46 -2.29
CA ARG A 101 1.46 -11.37 -1.87
C ARG A 101 0.40 -11.64 -2.94
N HIS A 102 0.31 -10.81 -3.99
CA HIS A 102 -0.62 -11.02 -5.09
C HIS A 102 -0.13 -12.05 -6.12
N VAL A 103 1.09 -12.55 -5.92
CA VAL A 103 1.68 -13.59 -6.76
C VAL A 103 2.09 -14.76 -5.88
N GLY A 104 2.04 -15.96 -6.45
CA GLY A 104 2.39 -17.19 -5.73
C GLY A 104 3.86 -17.28 -5.37
N ASN A 105 4.25 -18.40 -4.75
CA ASN A 105 5.60 -18.67 -4.28
C ASN A 105 6.57 -18.83 -5.46
N SER A 106 7.18 -17.71 -5.87
CA SER A 106 8.19 -17.61 -6.92
C SER A 106 9.21 -16.54 -6.53
N LYS A 107 10.37 -16.56 -7.18
CA LYS A 107 11.34 -15.47 -7.05
C LYS A 107 10.88 -14.29 -7.90
N ILE A 108 10.59 -13.17 -7.25
CA ILE A 108 10.04 -11.98 -7.91
C ILE A 108 10.77 -10.71 -7.49
N LYS A 109 10.59 -9.67 -8.30
CA LYS A 109 10.86 -8.28 -7.92
C LYS A 109 9.55 -7.51 -7.90
N ALA A 110 9.16 -7.04 -6.72
CA ALA A 110 8.04 -6.11 -6.58
C ALA A 110 8.52 -4.70 -6.87
N VAL A 111 7.78 -3.97 -7.71
CA VAL A 111 8.19 -2.67 -8.24
C VAL A 111 7.05 -1.66 -8.19
N LEU A 112 7.37 -0.42 -7.82
CA LEU A 112 6.51 0.76 -7.99
C LEU A 112 7.31 1.91 -8.60
N SER A 113 6.64 2.80 -9.33
CA SER A 113 7.22 4.03 -9.83
C SER A 113 7.62 4.95 -8.67
N ALA A 114 8.87 5.41 -8.67
CA ALA A 114 9.34 6.49 -7.81
C ALA A 114 9.33 7.84 -8.55
N GLY A 115 8.84 7.87 -9.80
CA GLY A 115 8.94 9.01 -10.71
C GLY A 115 10.38 9.31 -11.15
N ARG A 116 10.54 10.16 -12.16
CA ARG A 116 11.86 10.53 -12.75
C ARG A 116 12.66 9.31 -13.26
N ASN A 117 11.99 8.35 -13.90
CA ASN A 117 12.60 7.11 -14.39
C ASN A 117 13.34 6.31 -13.30
N GLU A 118 12.89 6.42 -12.06
CA GLU A 118 13.32 5.60 -10.93
C GLU A 118 12.15 4.78 -10.40
N PHE A 119 12.49 3.68 -9.72
CA PHE A 119 11.55 2.70 -9.22
C PHE A 119 11.91 2.29 -7.79
N PHE A 120 10.90 2.13 -6.94
CA PHE A 120 11.04 1.42 -5.68
C PHE A 120 11.04 -0.07 -5.97
N VAL A 121 12.04 -0.79 -5.46
CA VAL A 121 12.25 -2.21 -5.77
C VAL A 121 12.55 -2.97 -4.50
N ALA A 122 11.96 -4.16 -4.38
CA ALA A 122 12.34 -5.16 -3.38
C ALA A 122 12.21 -6.57 -3.96
N GLU A 123 13.09 -7.45 -3.52
CA GLU A 123 13.14 -8.85 -3.92
C GLU A 123 12.38 -9.73 -2.92
N PHE A 124 11.69 -10.72 -3.46
CA PHE A 124 10.98 -11.73 -2.69
C PHE A 124 11.24 -13.11 -3.30
N GLU A 125 11.34 -14.11 -2.45
CA GLU A 125 11.51 -15.51 -2.84
C GLU A 125 10.65 -16.38 -1.93
N ASN A 126 9.82 -17.24 -2.52
CA ASN A 126 8.91 -18.12 -1.79
C ASN A 126 8.01 -17.38 -0.78
N GLY A 127 7.53 -16.19 -1.16
CA GLY A 127 6.67 -15.36 -0.31
C GLY A 127 7.39 -14.63 0.83
N ALA A 128 8.70 -14.84 0.99
CA ALA A 128 9.54 -14.15 1.96
C ALA A 128 10.34 -13.02 1.29
N ARG A 129 10.54 -11.93 2.01
CA ARG A 129 11.36 -10.80 1.56
C ARG A 129 12.84 -11.16 1.62
N SER A 130 13.57 -10.94 0.53
CA SER A 130 15.01 -11.23 0.42
C SER A 130 15.90 -9.99 0.26
N SER A 131 15.33 -8.80 0.04
CA SER A 131 16.06 -7.53 0.01
C SER A 131 15.36 -6.40 0.81
N PRO A 132 16.10 -5.37 1.25
CA PRO A 132 15.48 -4.11 1.70
C PRO A 132 14.75 -3.42 0.55
N ASP A 133 13.97 -2.38 0.87
CA ASP A 133 13.42 -1.50 -0.14
C ASP A 133 14.52 -0.58 -0.70
N GLU A 134 14.68 -0.55 -2.01
CA GLU A 134 15.72 0.21 -2.71
C GLU A 134 15.11 1.11 -3.79
N ILE A 135 15.89 2.11 -4.23
CA ILE A 135 15.60 2.88 -5.43
C ILE A 135 16.55 2.42 -6.54
N LYS A 136 15.99 2.07 -7.69
CA LYS A 136 16.74 1.74 -8.91
C LYS A 136 16.30 2.63 -10.06
N THR A 137 17.25 3.05 -10.88
CA THR A 137 16.98 3.70 -12.16
C THR A 137 16.37 2.72 -13.16
N ILE A 138 15.77 3.24 -14.22
CA ILE A 138 15.25 2.44 -15.33
C ILE A 138 16.30 1.52 -15.94
N SER A 139 17.53 2.01 -16.11
CA SER A 139 18.63 1.25 -16.69
C SER A 139 19.10 0.13 -15.77
N GLU A 140 19.17 0.38 -14.45
CA GLU A 140 19.47 -0.67 -13.48
C GLU A 140 18.37 -1.74 -13.49
N LEU A 141 17.10 -1.32 -13.49
CA LEU A 141 15.95 -2.24 -13.48
C LEU A 141 15.88 -3.11 -14.74
N GLN A 142 16.19 -2.56 -15.92
CA GLN A 142 16.27 -3.30 -17.18
C GLN A 142 17.37 -4.36 -17.22
N ASN A 143 18.46 -4.13 -16.47
CA ASN A 143 19.62 -5.02 -16.40
C ASN A 143 19.51 -6.06 -15.27
N LEU A 144 18.49 -6.00 -14.42
CA LEU A 144 18.30 -6.98 -13.37
C LEU A 144 17.90 -8.34 -13.95
N GLU A 145 18.64 -9.38 -13.57
CA GLU A 145 18.17 -10.75 -13.75
C GLU A 145 17.00 -11.01 -12.80
N SER A 146 15.83 -11.34 -13.35
CA SER A 146 14.63 -11.66 -12.57
C SER A 146 13.74 -12.61 -13.36
N ASP A 147 13.20 -13.61 -12.67
CA ASP A 147 12.22 -14.52 -13.27
C ASP A 147 10.91 -13.79 -13.56
N LEU A 148 10.53 -12.84 -12.69
CA LEU A 148 9.33 -12.03 -12.82
C LEU A 148 9.50 -10.65 -12.16
N ILE A 149 9.05 -9.60 -12.85
CA ILE A 149 8.92 -8.24 -12.30
C ILE A 149 7.42 -7.92 -12.19
N VAL A 150 6.97 -7.50 -11.01
CA VAL A 150 5.55 -7.34 -10.71
C VAL A 150 5.26 -5.93 -10.23
N SER A 151 4.18 -5.32 -10.72
CA SER A 151 3.71 -4.01 -10.25
C SER A 151 2.19 -3.89 -10.33
N PHE A 152 1.61 -3.05 -9.46
CA PHE A 152 0.24 -2.57 -9.65
C PHE A 152 0.14 -1.55 -10.80
N GLU A 153 1.22 -0.82 -11.06
CA GLU A 153 1.27 0.24 -12.06
C GLU A 153 1.57 -0.33 -13.44
N ASP A 154 1.09 0.36 -14.49
CA ASP A 154 1.52 0.05 -15.85
C ASP A 154 2.90 0.66 -16.11
N LEU A 155 3.92 -0.21 -16.19
CA LEU A 155 5.30 0.17 -16.42
C LEU A 155 5.79 -0.22 -17.82
N SER A 156 4.87 -0.41 -18.78
CA SER A 156 5.21 -0.84 -20.15
C SER A 156 6.20 0.09 -20.85
N TYR A 157 6.15 1.39 -20.55
CA TYR A 157 7.10 2.39 -21.05
C TYR A 157 8.57 2.10 -20.67
N ALA A 158 8.79 1.29 -19.63
CA ALA A 158 10.12 0.97 -19.13
C ALA A 158 10.76 -0.23 -19.83
N ASN A 159 10.07 -0.90 -20.76
CA ASN A 159 10.60 -2.03 -21.55
C ASN A 159 11.29 -3.09 -20.67
N LEU A 160 10.66 -3.45 -19.55
CA LEU A 160 11.19 -4.41 -18.59
C LEU A 160 10.98 -5.84 -19.08
N LYS A 161 12.00 -6.70 -18.92
CA LYS A 161 11.89 -8.13 -19.21
C LYS A 161 11.01 -8.81 -18.16
N ASN A 162 10.18 -9.77 -18.58
CA ASN A 162 9.31 -10.57 -17.71
C ASN A 162 8.44 -9.69 -16.79
N PHE A 163 7.91 -8.58 -17.30
CA PHE A 163 7.04 -7.70 -16.53
C PHE A 163 5.59 -8.19 -16.54
N LYS A 164 4.97 -8.18 -15.36
CA LYS A 164 3.56 -8.46 -15.17
C LYS A 164 2.91 -7.36 -14.34
N LYS A 165 1.99 -6.63 -14.97
CA LYS A 165 1.03 -5.81 -14.24
C LYS A 165 0.01 -6.71 -13.56
N ILE A 166 -0.28 -6.42 -12.29
CA ILE A 166 -1.32 -7.08 -11.49
C ILE A 166 -2.31 -6.04 -10.97
N PHE A 167 -3.46 -6.51 -10.51
CA PHE A 167 -4.48 -5.67 -9.90
C PHE A 167 -4.44 -5.84 -8.39
N VAL A 168 -4.87 -4.80 -7.69
CA VAL A 168 -5.02 -4.84 -6.24
C VAL A 168 -6.23 -5.72 -5.92
N ASP A 169 -6.03 -6.71 -5.08
CA ASP A 169 -7.03 -7.66 -4.64
C ASP A 169 -7.35 -7.43 -3.14
N PRO A 170 -8.59 -7.05 -2.81
CA PRO A 170 -9.04 -6.89 -1.43
C PRO A 170 -8.85 -8.14 -0.56
N GLU A 171 -8.95 -9.35 -1.13
CA GLU A 171 -8.74 -10.59 -0.37
C GLU A 171 -7.29 -10.73 0.07
N VAL A 172 -6.34 -10.38 -0.81
CA VAL A 172 -4.91 -10.39 -0.49
C VAL A 172 -4.56 -9.34 0.56
N ILE A 173 -5.16 -8.14 0.47
CA ILE A 173 -5.02 -7.07 1.48
C ILE A 173 -5.40 -7.58 2.86
N HIS A 174 -6.59 -8.16 3.00
CA HIS A 174 -7.12 -8.58 4.29
C HIS A 174 -6.45 -9.86 4.79
N SER A 175 -6.03 -10.76 3.90
CA SER A 175 -5.19 -11.91 4.27
C SER A 175 -3.86 -11.46 4.89
N LEU A 176 -3.23 -10.41 4.34
CA LEU A 176 -2.03 -9.83 4.93
C LEU A 176 -2.31 -9.18 6.29
N ALA A 177 -3.48 -8.55 6.46
CA ALA A 177 -3.94 -8.01 7.75
C ALA A 177 -3.93 -9.07 8.85
N LEU A 178 -4.65 -10.17 8.60
CA LEU A 178 -4.86 -11.25 9.55
C LEU A 178 -3.52 -11.91 9.90
N LEU A 179 -2.64 -12.09 8.92
CA LEU A 179 -1.29 -12.59 9.15
C LEU A 179 -0.48 -11.66 10.07
N LYS A 180 -0.48 -10.34 9.81
CA LYS A 180 0.24 -9.38 10.65
C LYS A 180 -0.30 -9.35 12.08
N ILE A 181 -1.62 -9.39 12.25
CA ILE A 181 -2.26 -9.47 13.57
C ILE A 181 -1.86 -10.75 14.30
N SER A 182 -1.87 -11.91 13.64
CA SER A 182 -1.46 -13.18 14.24
C SER A 182 0.00 -13.17 14.72
N ARG A 183 0.83 -12.29 14.14
CA ARG A 183 2.23 -12.07 14.52
C ARG A 183 2.44 -10.95 15.52
N GLY A 184 1.37 -10.24 15.92
CA GLY A 184 1.44 -9.07 16.78
C GLY A 184 2.06 -7.84 16.11
N GLU A 185 2.12 -7.80 14.78
CA GLU A 185 2.67 -6.69 13.99
C GLU A 185 1.68 -5.51 13.90
N GLN A 186 1.39 -4.90 15.05
CA GLN A 186 0.48 -3.77 15.17
C GLN A 186 1.10 -2.62 15.98
N ILE A 187 0.60 -1.41 15.75
CA ILE A 187 1.02 -0.19 16.42
C ILE A 187 -0.10 0.26 17.34
N GLY A 188 0.18 0.28 18.64
CA GLY A 188 -0.76 0.74 19.67
C GLY A 188 -0.78 2.27 19.83
N ASP A 189 0.35 2.96 19.67
CA ASP A 189 0.41 4.43 19.61
C ASP A 189 0.35 4.90 18.15
N PRO A 190 -0.80 5.40 17.66
CA PRO A 190 -0.96 5.78 16.26
C PRO A 190 0.02 6.87 15.87
N LEU A 191 0.40 7.76 16.80
CA LEU A 191 1.28 8.90 16.53
C LEU A 191 2.71 8.47 16.19
N SER A 192 3.12 7.27 16.62
CA SER A 192 4.42 6.68 16.31
C SER A 192 4.58 6.22 14.85
N LEU A 193 3.48 5.98 14.12
CA LEU A 193 3.54 5.54 12.72
C LEU A 193 4.16 6.62 11.83
N LYS A 194 5.16 6.22 11.04
CA LYS A 194 5.87 7.05 10.07
C LYS A 194 5.72 6.47 8.65
N PRO A 195 5.56 7.33 7.63
CA PRO A 195 5.75 6.92 6.24
C PRO A 195 7.18 6.43 5.98
N ILE A 196 7.32 5.48 5.06
CA ILE A 196 8.58 4.98 4.53
C ILE A 196 8.97 5.87 3.35
N TYR A 197 9.91 6.79 3.59
CA TYR A 197 10.50 7.64 2.56
C TYR A 197 11.89 7.13 2.19
N LEU A 198 12.04 6.59 0.98
CA LEU A 198 13.33 6.11 0.47
C LEU A 198 14.16 7.22 -0.20
N ARG A 199 13.51 8.31 -0.61
CA ARG A 199 14.21 9.55 -0.96
C ARG A 199 14.34 10.40 0.30
N ALA A 200 15.58 10.64 0.74
CA ALA A 200 15.85 11.60 1.81
C ALA A 200 15.28 12.99 1.45
N GLU A 201 14.64 13.64 2.43
CA GLU A 201 14.10 15.00 2.30
C GLU A 201 15.16 16.01 1.80
N ASP A 202 16.43 15.77 2.09
CA ASP A 202 17.58 16.63 1.73
C ASP A 202 17.83 16.79 0.22
N LYS A 203 17.33 15.86 -0.62
CA LYS A 203 17.49 15.97 -2.09
C LYS A 203 16.36 16.77 -2.76
N LEU A 204 15.23 17.01 -2.09
CA LEU A 204 14.11 17.77 -2.65
C LEU A 204 14.37 19.29 -2.62
N PHE A 205 15.11 19.79 -1.63
CA PHE A 205 15.36 21.22 -1.45
C PHE A 205 16.74 21.69 -1.93
N LYS A 206 17.57 20.81 -2.49
CA LYS A 206 18.92 21.14 -2.97
C LYS A 206 18.99 21.95 -4.28
N LYS A 207 17.86 22.39 -4.85
CA LYS A 207 17.77 23.21 -6.08
C LYS A 207 17.24 24.64 -5.87
N MET A 208 17.32 25.18 -4.65
CA MET A 208 16.95 26.58 -4.36
C MET A 208 18.09 27.41 -3.74
N ARG A 209 19.33 27.15 -4.15
CA ARG A 209 20.46 28.05 -3.89
C ARG A 209 21.29 28.21 -5.15
#